data_AF-W9DYS5-F1
#
_entry.id   AF-W9DYS5-F1
#
_cell.length_a   1.000
_cell.length_b   1.000
_cell.length_c   1.000
_cell.angle_alpha   90.00
_cell.angle_beta   90.00
_cell.angle_gamma   90.00
#
_symmetry.space_group_name_H-M   'P 1'
#
loop_
_entity.id
_entity.type
_entity.pdbx_description
1 polymer ?
#
loop_
_entity_poly.entity_id
_entity_poly.type
_entity_poly.pdbx_seq_one_letter_code
_entity_poly.pdbx_strand_id
1 'polypeptide(L)'
;MTKLKILRLLQHQEMKPKELAQEIGLQKVYSHIRSLKDMSLIEKQNNKYRLTPKGIEYLEKGDFSEILPPKLYVDDLTAFMLKHDRPMTARELHEALQDPRTLPDFRAWLSHLIRRKYITIDKTRSVSTYQITARGRLHGVNGAEFRKQRHWTRLY
;
A
#
# COMPACT_ATOMS: atom_id res chain seq x y z
N MET A 1 3.75 7.14 0.52
CA MET A 1 3.61 8.47 -0.13
C MET A 1 4.79 8.88 -1.01
N THR A 2 5.94 8.18 -0.99
CA THR A 2 7.17 8.60 -1.67
C THR A 2 7.14 8.56 -3.21
N LYS A 3 6.51 7.55 -3.82
CA LYS A 3 6.45 7.42 -5.30
C LYS A 3 5.72 8.60 -5.97
N LEU A 4 4.59 9.02 -5.41
CA LEU A 4 3.83 10.18 -5.91
C LEU A 4 4.63 11.48 -5.81
N LYS A 5 5.42 11.65 -4.73
CA LYS A 5 6.33 12.81 -4.60
C LYS A 5 7.39 12.81 -5.71
N ILE A 6 7.99 11.65 -6.02
CA ILE A 6 8.94 11.52 -7.15
C ILE A 6 8.28 11.95 -8.46
N LEU A 7 7.09 11.43 -8.77
CA LEU A 7 6.40 11.76 -10.02
C LEU A 7 6.09 13.27 -10.13
N ARG A 8 5.62 13.90 -9.04
CA ARG A 8 5.35 15.35 -9.01
C ARG A 8 6.60 16.19 -9.16
N LEU A 9 7.72 15.78 -8.56
CA LEU A 9 9.01 16.47 -8.74
C LEU A 9 9.48 16.37 -10.20
N LEU A 10 9.29 15.22 -10.83
CA LEU A 10 9.66 14.98 -12.23
C LEU A 10 8.67 15.56 -13.25
N GLN A 11 7.52 16.07 -12.79
CA GLN A 11 6.50 16.72 -13.65
C GLN A 11 6.99 18.03 -14.23
N HIS A 12 7.83 18.76 -13.49
CA HIS A 12 8.26 20.10 -13.86
C HIS A 12 9.73 20.16 -14.28
N GLN A 13 10.49 19.09 -14.10
CA GLN A 13 11.94 19.08 -14.35
C GLN A 13 12.54 17.67 -14.44
N GLU A 14 13.69 17.55 -15.10
CA GLU A 14 14.51 16.34 -15.07
C GLU A 14 15.52 16.41 -13.92
N MET A 15 15.60 15.35 -13.11
CA MET A 15 16.44 15.36 -11.91
C MET A 15 17.39 14.17 -11.85
N LYS A 16 18.59 14.39 -11.31
CA LYS A 16 19.52 13.30 -10.99
C LYS A 16 19.01 12.50 -9.79
N PRO A 17 19.36 11.21 -9.67
CA PRO A 17 18.96 10.40 -8.51
C PRO A 17 19.41 10.96 -7.16
N LYS A 18 20.57 11.64 -7.10
CA LYS A 18 21.04 12.30 -5.86
C LYS A 18 20.17 13.48 -5.46
N GLU A 19 19.72 14.28 -6.43
CA GLU A 19 18.82 15.43 -6.21
C GLU A 19 17.44 14.94 -5.76
N LEU A 20 16.90 13.89 -6.39
CA LEU A 20 15.67 13.24 -5.94
C LEU A 20 15.78 12.69 -4.51
N ALA A 21 16.93 12.10 -4.15
CA ALA A 21 17.15 11.60 -2.79
C ALA A 21 17.19 12.73 -1.75
N GLN A 22 17.78 13.87 -2.10
CA GLN A 22 17.89 15.05 -1.26
C GLN A 22 16.53 15.74 -1.06
N GLU A 23 15.78 16.00 -2.12
CA GLU A 23 14.44 16.61 -2.08
C GLU A 23 13.43 15.78 -1.28
N ILE A 24 13.57 14.46 -1.32
CA ILE A 24 12.63 13.54 -0.67
C ILE A 24 13.04 13.21 0.78
N GLY A 25 14.30 13.45 1.15
CA GLY A 25 14.83 13.19 2.49
C GLY A 25 14.87 11.71 2.89
N LEU A 26 15.00 10.79 1.91
CA LEU A 26 14.92 9.35 2.17
C LEU A 26 16.14 8.57 1.64
N GLN A 27 16.74 7.74 2.49
CA GLN A 27 17.83 6.83 2.11
C GLN A 27 17.40 5.74 1.11
N LYS A 28 16.10 5.45 0.98
CA LYS A 28 15.54 4.38 0.12
C LYS A 28 14.85 4.89 -1.15
N VAL A 29 15.20 6.08 -1.65
CA VAL A 29 14.61 6.62 -2.90
C VAL A 29 14.87 5.70 -4.10
N TYR A 30 16.02 5.03 -4.16
CA TYR A 30 16.39 4.14 -5.26
C TYR A 30 15.40 2.98 -5.47
N SER A 31 14.82 2.39 -4.41
CA SER A 31 13.81 1.34 -4.58
C SER A 31 12.50 1.88 -5.15
N HIS A 32 12.15 3.12 -4.83
CA HIS A 32 10.97 3.78 -5.40
C HIS A 32 11.19 4.18 -6.86
N ILE A 33 12.38 4.70 -7.20
CA ILE A 33 12.77 4.99 -8.59
C ILE A 33 12.74 3.71 -9.44
N ARG A 34 13.34 2.61 -8.95
CA ARG A 34 13.32 1.32 -9.66
C ARG A 34 11.89 0.89 -9.95
N SER A 35 11.02 0.88 -8.93
CA SER A 35 9.62 0.51 -9.11
C SER A 35 8.86 1.40 -10.10
N LEU A 36 9.10 2.72 -10.08
CA LEU A 36 8.46 3.64 -11.04
C LEU A 36 8.95 3.42 -12.48
N LYS A 37 10.23 3.02 -12.63
CA LYS A 37 10.81 2.65 -13.93
C LYS A 37 10.23 1.33 -14.45
N ASP A 38 10.07 0.33 -13.56
CA ASP A 38 9.48 -0.97 -13.91
C ASP A 38 8.02 -0.82 -14.36
N MET A 39 7.30 0.18 -13.84
CA MET A 39 5.94 0.55 -14.27
C MET A 39 5.90 1.39 -15.56
N SER A 40 7.06 1.70 -16.14
CA SER A 40 7.24 2.57 -17.30
C SER A 40 6.69 3.99 -17.10
N LEU A 41 6.63 4.48 -15.86
CA LEU A 41 6.15 5.84 -15.53
C LEU A 41 7.28 6.87 -15.60
N ILE A 42 8.51 6.45 -15.38
CA ILE A 42 9.71 7.27 -15.51
C ILE A 42 10.77 6.53 -16.32
N GLU A 43 11.64 7.29 -16.96
CA GLU A 43 12.78 6.75 -17.69
C GLU A 43 14.06 7.52 -17.35
N LYS A 44 15.21 6.94 -17.70
CA LYS A 44 16.53 7.54 -17.47
C LYS A 44 17.09 8.04 -18.80
N GLN A 45 17.36 9.33 -18.90
CA GLN A 45 18.03 9.95 -20.04
C GLN A 45 19.20 10.81 -19.55
N ASN A 46 20.39 10.68 -20.15
CA ASN A 46 21.57 11.49 -19.82
C ASN A 46 21.87 11.60 -18.31
N ASN A 47 21.72 10.47 -17.60
CA ASN A 47 21.92 10.34 -16.16
C ASN A 47 20.91 11.11 -15.26
N LYS A 48 19.83 11.63 -15.85
CA LYS A 48 18.67 12.20 -15.17
C LYS A 48 17.45 11.30 -15.35
N TYR A 49 16.47 11.45 -14.47
CA TYR A 49 15.16 10.84 -14.62
C TYR A 49 14.15 11.87 -15.11
N ARG A 50 13.23 11.41 -15.96
CA ARG A 50 12.10 12.19 -16.47
C ARG A 50 10.84 11.33 -16.55
N LEU A 51 9.66 11.96 -16.62
CA LEU A 51 8.41 11.25 -16.88
C LEU A 51 8.36 10.74 -18.31
N THR A 52 7.76 9.57 -18.50
CA THR A 52 7.34 9.08 -19.81
C THR A 52 5.97 9.67 -20.18
N PRO A 53 5.50 9.56 -21.44
CA PRO A 53 4.12 9.93 -21.81
C PRO A 53 3.08 9.22 -20.93
N LYS A 54 3.31 7.94 -20.62
CA LYS A 54 2.49 7.15 -19.68
C LYS A 54 2.49 7.77 -18.29
N GLY A 55 3.65 8.23 -17.80
CA GLY A 55 3.77 8.90 -16.50
C GLY A 55 3.02 10.23 -16.41
N ILE A 56 2.97 10.99 -17.50
CA ILE A 56 2.21 12.26 -17.61
C ILE A 56 0.71 11.95 -17.57
N GLU A 57 0.24 11.06 -18.45
CA GLU A 57 -1.16 10.63 -18.49
C GLU A 57 -1.62 10.06 -17.14
N TYR A 58 -0.75 9.32 -16.46
CA TYR A 58 -0.99 8.79 -15.13
C TYR A 58 -1.15 9.89 -14.06
N LEU A 59 -0.41 11.00 -14.16
CA LEU A 59 -0.58 12.16 -13.29
C LEU A 59 -1.89 12.92 -13.59
N GLU A 60 -2.25 13.05 -14.87
CA GLU A 60 -3.45 13.76 -15.32
C GLU A 60 -4.74 13.03 -14.99
N LYS A 61 -4.77 11.69 -15.11
CA LYS A 61 -5.91 10.86 -14.72
C LYS A 61 -6.23 10.92 -13.24
N GLY A 62 -5.24 11.27 -12.40
CA GLY A 62 -5.42 11.34 -10.95
C GLY A 62 -5.66 10.00 -10.25
N ASP A 63 -5.66 8.88 -10.99
CA ASP A 63 -5.76 7.53 -10.44
C ASP A 63 -4.37 7.00 -10.07
N PHE A 64 -4.06 7.05 -8.78
CA PHE A 64 -2.78 6.62 -8.24
C PHE A 64 -2.83 5.24 -7.56
N SER A 65 -3.88 4.45 -7.83
CA SER A 65 -4.11 3.15 -7.20
C SER A 65 -2.92 2.18 -7.33
N GLU A 66 -2.21 2.19 -8.47
CA GLU A 66 -1.07 1.30 -8.73
C GLU A 66 0.23 1.70 -8.00
N ILE A 67 0.47 3.00 -7.76
CA ILE A 67 1.71 3.49 -7.11
C ILE A 67 1.54 3.84 -5.64
N LEU A 68 0.31 4.15 -5.22
CA LEU A 68 0.02 4.30 -3.82
C LEU A 68 0.18 2.93 -3.17
N PRO A 69 0.81 2.82 -1.99
CA PRO A 69 0.61 1.63 -1.18
C PRO A 69 -0.91 1.48 -1.06
N PRO A 70 -1.50 0.30 -1.37
CA PRO A 70 -2.94 0.12 -1.48
C PRO A 70 -3.61 0.84 -0.32
N LYS A 71 -4.21 1.98 -0.65
CA LYS A 71 -4.73 2.91 0.33
C LYS A 71 -6.00 2.24 0.83
N LEU A 72 -5.91 1.63 2.00
CA LEU A 72 -7.04 1.21 2.85
C LEU A 72 -7.94 0.06 2.31
N TYR A 73 -7.38 -1.13 2.12
CA TYR A 73 -8.19 -2.37 2.25
C TYR A 73 -8.31 -2.84 3.71
N VAL A 74 -7.75 -2.08 4.68
CA VAL A 74 -7.90 -2.44 6.10
C VAL A 74 -9.32 -2.19 6.54
N ASP A 75 -9.93 -1.07 6.11
CA ASP A 75 -11.33 -0.76 6.38
C ASP A 75 -12.23 -1.87 5.79
N ASP A 76 -12.07 -2.18 4.50
CA ASP A 76 -12.87 -3.20 3.81
C ASP A 76 -12.67 -4.61 4.40
N LEU A 77 -11.43 -5.03 4.64
CA LEU A 77 -11.16 -6.33 5.27
C LEU A 77 -11.72 -6.40 6.68
N THR A 78 -11.50 -5.37 7.51
CA THR A 78 -11.97 -5.40 8.89
C THR A 78 -13.49 -5.33 8.98
N ALA A 79 -14.15 -4.55 8.12
CA ALA A 79 -15.60 -4.52 7.99
C ALA A 79 -16.16 -5.87 7.50
N PHE A 80 -15.53 -6.47 6.49
CA PHE A 80 -15.92 -7.78 5.99
C PHE A 80 -15.76 -8.88 7.04
N MET A 81 -14.61 -8.95 7.72
CA MET A 81 -14.36 -9.92 8.78
C MET A 81 -15.26 -9.71 10.01
N LEU A 82 -15.64 -8.45 10.31
CA LEU A 82 -16.64 -8.15 11.33
C LEU A 82 -18.02 -8.69 10.97
N LYS A 83 -18.44 -8.54 9.70
CA LYS A 83 -19.75 -9.00 9.23
C LYS A 83 -19.90 -10.51 9.28
N HIS A 84 -18.83 -11.25 9.03
CA HIS A 84 -18.84 -12.71 8.96
C HIS A 84 -18.39 -13.41 10.25
N ASP A 85 -17.74 -12.67 11.17
CA ASP A 85 -17.22 -13.08 12.49
C ASP A 85 -16.80 -14.55 12.64
N ARG A 86 -16.08 -15.06 11.64
CA ARG A 86 -15.55 -16.44 11.61
C ARG A 86 -14.11 -16.45 11.11
N PRO A 87 -13.29 -17.44 11.51
CA PRO A 87 -12.01 -17.68 10.86
C PRO A 87 -12.19 -17.95 9.36
N MET A 88 -11.34 -17.31 8.53
CA MET A 88 -11.34 -17.45 7.08
C MET A 88 -9.92 -17.65 6.55
N THR A 89 -9.77 -18.41 5.48
CA THR A 89 -8.47 -18.60 4.80
C THR A 89 -8.09 -17.37 3.98
N ALA A 90 -6.81 -17.27 3.63
CA ALA A 90 -6.34 -16.21 2.73
C ALA A 90 -7.05 -16.24 1.37
N ARG A 91 -7.46 -17.44 0.90
CA ARG A 91 -8.16 -17.59 -0.38
C ARG A 91 -9.60 -17.10 -0.29
N GLU A 92 -10.34 -17.49 0.76
CA GLU A 92 -11.70 -16.98 1.00
C GLU A 92 -11.71 -15.46 1.12
N LEU A 93 -10.76 -14.87 1.85
CA LEU A 93 -10.66 -13.41 1.98
C LEU A 93 -10.30 -12.72 0.66
N HIS A 94 -9.42 -13.33 -0.14
CA HIS A 94 -9.01 -12.79 -1.44
C HIS A 94 -10.15 -12.79 -2.45
N GLU A 95 -10.88 -13.91 -2.54
CA GLU A 95 -12.03 -14.08 -3.44
C GLU A 95 -13.20 -13.19 -3.02
N ALA A 96 -13.51 -13.12 -1.72
CA ALA A 96 -14.64 -12.35 -1.22
C ALA A 96 -14.45 -10.83 -1.33
N LEU A 97 -13.21 -10.35 -1.18
CA LEU A 97 -12.87 -8.94 -1.37
C LEU A 97 -12.66 -8.58 -2.84
N GLN A 98 -12.72 -9.56 -3.76
CA GLN A 98 -12.39 -9.40 -5.17
C GLN A 98 -11.06 -8.65 -5.35
N ASP A 99 -10.07 -9.03 -4.55
CA ASP A 99 -8.86 -8.26 -4.42
C ASP A 99 -8.00 -8.36 -5.69
N PRO A 100 -7.57 -7.24 -6.30
CA PRO A 100 -6.86 -7.25 -7.58
C PRO A 100 -5.44 -7.81 -7.49
N ARG A 101 -4.91 -8.04 -6.28
CA ARG A 101 -3.55 -8.57 -6.07
C ARG A 101 -3.50 -10.06 -6.39
N THR A 102 -2.32 -10.57 -6.69
CA THR A 102 -2.11 -12.03 -6.72
C THR A 102 -2.27 -12.61 -5.31
N LEU A 103 -2.66 -13.88 -5.20
CA LEU A 103 -2.80 -14.53 -3.89
C LEU A 103 -1.49 -14.49 -3.04
N PRO A 104 -0.28 -14.65 -3.61
CA PRO A 104 0.97 -14.43 -2.88
C PRO A 104 1.13 -13.00 -2.34
N ASP A 105 0.84 -11.99 -3.15
CA ASP A 105 0.93 -10.58 -2.72
C ASP A 105 -0.12 -10.24 -1.66
N PHE A 106 -1.30 -10.83 -1.77
CA PHE A 106 -2.35 -10.74 -0.76
C PHE A 106 -1.90 -11.35 0.57
N ARG A 107 -1.24 -12.51 0.58
CA ARG A 107 -0.67 -13.11 1.80
C ARG A 107 0.42 -12.24 2.42
N ALA A 108 1.27 -11.62 1.60
CA ALA A 108 2.27 -10.67 2.08
C ALA A 108 1.61 -9.45 2.75
N TRP A 109 0.49 -8.98 2.20
CA TRP A 109 -0.31 -7.93 2.81
C TRP A 109 -1.00 -8.36 4.11
N LEU A 110 -1.61 -9.56 4.18
CA LEU A 110 -2.16 -10.09 5.44
C LEU A 110 -1.08 -10.17 6.53
N SER A 111 0.14 -10.58 6.17
CA SER A 111 1.29 -10.57 7.09
C SER A 111 1.60 -9.18 7.64
N HIS A 112 1.40 -8.12 6.84
CA HIS A 112 1.51 -6.74 7.30
C HIS A 112 0.43 -6.39 8.34
N LEU A 113 -0.82 -6.83 8.12
CA LEU A 113 -1.92 -6.60 9.04
C LEU A 113 -1.79 -7.34 10.36
N ILE A 114 -1.20 -8.54 10.34
CA ILE A 114 -0.83 -9.29 11.54
C ILE A 114 0.19 -8.53 12.37
N ARG A 115 1.28 -8.04 11.74
CA ARG A 115 2.29 -7.21 12.44
C ARG A 115 1.69 -5.95 13.07
N ARG A 116 0.68 -5.38 12.41
CA ARG A 116 -0.06 -4.21 12.89
C ARG A 116 -1.19 -4.56 13.86
N LYS A 117 -1.35 -5.83 14.23
CA LYS A 117 -2.37 -6.32 15.17
C LYS A 117 -3.80 -5.97 14.76
N TYR A 118 -4.11 -5.97 13.46
CA TYR A 118 -5.51 -5.86 13.00
C TYR A 118 -6.17 -7.24 12.94
N ILE A 119 -5.42 -8.24 12.47
CA ILE A 119 -5.86 -9.63 12.37
C ILE A 119 -4.84 -10.55 13.05
N THR A 120 -5.26 -11.76 13.40
CA THR A 120 -4.40 -12.84 13.89
C THR A 120 -4.47 -14.01 12.92
N ILE A 121 -3.45 -14.87 12.96
CA ILE A 121 -3.38 -16.09 12.16
C ILE A 121 -3.35 -17.28 13.09
N ASP A 122 -4.21 -18.27 12.81
CA ASP A 122 -4.13 -19.59 13.39
C ASP A 122 -3.56 -20.55 12.34
N LYS A 123 -2.59 -21.35 12.75
CA LYS A 123 -1.88 -22.32 11.90
C LYS A 123 -2.14 -23.71 12.45
N THR A 124 -3.33 -24.23 12.19
CA THR A 124 -3.60 -25.66 12.37
C THR A 124 -2.96 -26.44 11.22
N ARG A 125 -2.61 -27.71 11.47
CA ARG A 125 -1.63 -28.52 10.71
C ARG A 125 -1.79 -28.59 9.19
N SER A 126 -2.91 -28.16 8.60
CA SER A 126 -3.16 -28.18 7.16
C SER A 126 -3.67 -26.86 6.56
N VAL A 127 -4.15 -25.90 7.36
CA VAL A 127 -4.79 -24.68 6.86
C VAL A 127 -4.47 -23.50 7.77
N SER A 128 -4.04 -22.39 7.15
CA SER A 128 -3.91 -21.11 7.86
C SER A 128 -5.21 -20.31 7.75
N THR A 129 -5.82 -20.01 8.90
CA THR A 129 -7.01 -19.16 9.00
C THR A 129 -6.67 -17.84 9.67
N TYR A 130 -7.45 -16.82 9.35
CA TYR A 130 -7.27 -15.45 9.81
C TYR A 130 -8.53 -15.02 10.55
N GLN A 131 -8.34 -14.34 11.68
CA GLN A 131 -9.43 -13.81 12.50
C GLN A 131 -9.18 -12.35 12.84
N ILE A 132 -10.24 -11.59 13.03
CA ILE A 132 -10.16 -10.20 13.44
C ILE A 132 -9.81 -10.09 14.93
N THR A 133 -8.82 -9.27 15.26
CA THR A 133 -8.44 -9.00 16.66
C THR A 133 -9.34 -7.91 17.26
N ALA A 134 -9.32 -7.73 18.59
CA ALA A 134 -10.02 -6.61 19.24
C ALA A 134 -9.69 -5.25 18.61
N ARG A 135 -8.42 -5.02 18.23
CA ARG A 135 -8.00 -3.80 17.55
C ARG A 135 -8.52 -3.70 16.11
N GLY A 136 -8.57 -4.81 15.40
CA GLY A 136 -9.24 -4.86 14.09
C GLY A 136 -10.73 -4.53 14.19
N ARG A 137 -11.41 -5.02 15.23
CA ARG A 137 -12.82 -4.71 15.48
C ARG A 137 -13.04 -3.23 15.72
N LEU A 138 -12.24 -2.61 16.60
CA LEU A 138 -12.30 -1.17 16.85
C LEU A 138 -12.11 -0.34 15.57
N HIS A 139 -11.22 -0.79 14.69
CA HIS A 139 -10.99 -0.16 13.40
C HIS A 139 -12.17 -0.34 12.43
N GLY A 140 -12.73 -1.55 12.32
CA GLY A 140 -13.83 -1.83 11.39
C GLY A 140 -15.18 -1.24 11.81
N VAL A 141 -15.43 -1.05 13.11
CA VAL A 141 -16.66 -0.41 13.63
C VAL A 141 -16.68 1.09 13.32
N ASN A 142 -15.54 1.78 13.46
CA ASN A 142 -15.47 3.21 13.18
C ASN A 142 -14.05 3.66 12.79
N GLY A 143 -13.64 3.33 11.57
CA GLY A 143 -12.30 3.67 11.05
C GLY A 143 -12.02 5.17 11.08
N ALA A 144 -13.06 6.02 10.93
CA ALA A 144 -12.95 7.47 11.00
C ALA A 144 -12.65 7.98 12.42
N GLU A 145 -13.26 7.42 13.46
CA GLU A 145 -12.96 7.76 14.85
C GLU A 145 -11.65 7.14 15.35
N PHE A 146 -11.33 5.93 14.90
CA PHE A 146 -10.05 5.29 15.20
C PHE A 146 -8.87 6.15 14.73
N ARG A 147 -9.01 6.83 13.58
CA ARG A 147 -8.02 7.79 13.05
C ARG A 147 -7.90 9.08 13.88
N LYS A 148 -8.90 9.44 14.68
CA LYS A 148 -8.92 10.64 15.56
C LYS A 148 -8.30 10.39 16.93
N GLN A 149 -8.08 9.13 17.33
CA GLN A 149 -7.46 8.80 18.61
C GLN A 149 -5.97 9.24 18.60
N ARG A 150 -5.65 10.18 19.50
CA ARG A 150 -4.43 11.02 19.60
C ARG A 150 -3.06 10.31 19.61
N HIS A 151 -3.00 8.97 19.55
CA HIS A 151 -1.75 8.20 19.56
C HIS A 151 -1.24 7.78 18.17
N TRP A 152 -1.96 8.12 17.11
CA TRP A 152 -1.63 7.67 15.74
C TRP A 152 -0.91 8.71 14.87
N THR A 153 -0.77 9.94 15.35
CA THR A 153 -0.14 11.05 14.61
C THR A 153 1.39 11.00 14.57
N ARG A 154 2.05 9.91 14.98
CA ARG A 154 3.52 9.76 14.91
C ARG A 154 3.99 8.40 14.39
N LEU A 155 3.41 7.95 13.28
CA LEU A 155 3.97 6.84 12.49
C LEU A 155 4.09 7.19 11.00
N TYR A 156 4.41 8.46 10.71
CA TYR A 156 5.09 8.90 9.49
C TYR A 156 5.96 10.11 9.80
#